data_AF-A0AAD2G9H4-F1
#
_entry.id   AF-A0AAD2G9H4-F1
#
_cell.length_a   1.000
_cell.length_b   1.000
_cell.length_c   1.000
_cell.angle_alpha   90.00
_cell.angle_beta   90.00
_cell.angle_gamma   90.00
#
_symmetry.space_group_name_H-M   'P 1'
#
loop_
_entity.id
_entity.type
_entity.pdbx_description
1 polymer ?
#
loop_
_entity_poly.entity_id
_entity_poly.type
_entity_poly.pdbx_seq_one_letter_code
_entity_poly.pdbx_strand_id
1 'polypeptide(L)'
;MVRGKIHRYLGMTLDFSVKGKLKIRMDDYVKNMLEDFPIKFNKDSKQETPAGNDLLEAGKGKLLNAEYRQIFHTTVARGLYVSKRARLDIHPTITILALRVREPTESD
;
A
#
# COMPACT_ATOMS: atom_id res chain seq x y z
N MET A 1 0.71 -27.53 -10.66
CA MET A 1 -0.16 -27.08 -11.78
C MET A 1 -1.49 -26.66 -11.18
N VAL A 2 -1.80 -25.35 -11.12
CA VAL A 2 -3.06 -24.88 -10.54
C VAL A 2 -4.12 -24.94 -11.64
N ARG A 3 -5.10 -25.84 -11.53
CA ARG A 3 -6.22 -25.98 -12.48
C ARG A 3 -7.37 -25.09 -12.03
N GLY A 4 -8.07 -24.42 -12.96
CA GLY A 4 -9.23 -23.57 -12.66
C GLY A 4 -9.25 -22.29 -13.49
N LYS A 5 -10.31 -21.47 -13.31
CA LYS A 5 -10.41 -20.13 -13.93
C LYS A 5 -9.93 -19.01 -13.00
N ILE A 6 -9.74 -19.30 -11.71
CA ILE A 6 -9.31 -18.34 -10.69
C ILE A 6 -8.04 -18.87 -10.05
N HIS A 7 -7.00 -18.05 -10.01
CA HIS A 7 -5.70 -18.42 -9.47
C HIS A 7 -5.23 -17.39 -8.44
N ARG A 8 -4.68 -17.86 -7.32
CA ARG A 8 -3.98 -17.02 -6.35
C ARG A 8 -2.49 -17.04 -6.68
N TYR A 9 -1.89 -15.86 -6.85
CA TYR A 9 -0.47 -15.73 -7.16
C TYR A 9 0.10 -14.46 -6.53
N LEU A 10 1.07 -14.60 -5.62
CA LEU A 10 1.77 -13.49 -4.96
C LEU A 10 0.83 -12.38 -4.44
N GLY A 11 -0.21 -12.75 -3.69
CA GLY A 11 -1.19 -11.80 -3.15
C GLY A 11 -2.16 -11.20 -4.18
N MET A 12 -2.09 -11.64 -5.44
CA MET A 12 -3.07 -11.31 -6.47
C MET A 12 -4.05 -12.47 -6.66
N THR A 13 -5.30 -12.12 -6.97
CA THR A 13 -6.29 -13.02 -7.52
C THR A 13 -6.43 -12.74 -9.01
N LEU A 14 -6.01 -13.69 -9.83
CA LEU A 14 -6.11 -13.66 -11.29
C LEU A 14 -7.38 -14.42 -11.70
N ASP A 15 -8.36 -13.69 -12.23
CA ASP A 15 -9.66 -14.23 -12.61
C ASP A 15 -9.86 -14.19 -14.13
N PHE A 16 -9.95 -15.38 -14.73
CA PHE A 16 -10.19 -15.68 -16.14
C PHE A 16 -11.61 -16.22 -16.40
N SER A 17 -12.55 -16.00 -15.47
CA SER A 17 -13.94 -16.46 -15.59
C SER A 17 -14.62 -15.95 -16.87
N VAL A 18 -14.26 -14.76 -17.32
CA VAL A 18 -14.76 -14.13 -18.53
C VAL A 18 -13.79 -14.36 -19.68
N LYS A 19 -14.26 -15.00 -20.76
CA LYS A 19 -13.45 -15.27 -21.95
C LYS A 19 -12.86 -13.96 -22.51
N GLY A 20 -11.55 -13.97 -22.76
CA GLY A 20 -10.82 -12.82 -23.32
C GLY A 20 -10.55 -11.68 -22.34
N LYS A 21 -10.85 -11.83 -21.04
CA LYS A 21 -10.55 -10.82 -20.02
C LYS A 21 -9.79 -11.45 -18.85
N LEU A 22 -8.81 -10.71 -18.34
CA LEU A 22 -8.15 -11.00 -17.08
C LEU A 22 -8.53 -9.90 -16.08
N LYS A 23 -9.15 -10.29 -14.96
CA LYS A 23 -9.33 -9.40 -13.81
C LYS A 23 -8.24 -9.69 -12.79
N ILE A 24 -7.48 -8.67 -12.42
CA ILE A 24 -6.47 -8.74 -11.37
C ILE A 24 -7.05 -8.05 -10.13
N ARG A 25 -7.20 -8.79 -9.03
CA ARG A 25 -7.65 -8.23 -7.75
C ARG A 25 -6.58 -8.41 -6.67
N MET A 26 -6.47 -7.42 -5.79
CA MET A 26 -5.54 -7.41 -4.65
C MET A 26 -6.25 -6.94 -3.37
N ASP A 27 -7.57 -7.05 -3.32
CA ASP A 27 -8.43 -6.69 -2.20
C ASP A 27 -8.05 -7.45 -0.92
N ASP A 28 -7.87 -8.77 -0.99
CA ASP A 28 -7.38 -9.59 0.14
C ASP A 28 -6.03 -9.06 0.66
N TYR A 29 -5.12 -8.70 -0.25
CA TYR A 29 -3.79 -8.20 0.12
C TYR A 29 -3.87 -6.84 0.83
N VAL A 30 -4.67 -5.91 0.31
CA VAL A 30 -4.87 -4.58 0.90
C VAL A 30 -5.57 -4.70 2.25
N LYS A 31 -6.56 -5.59 2.37
CA LYS A 31 -7.24 -5.86 3.64
C LYS A 31 -6.25 -6.33 4.71
N ASN A 32 -5.41 -7.32 4.40
CA ASN A 32 -4.39 -7.80 5.33
C ASN A 32 -3.37 -6.68 5.66
N MET A 33 -3.02 -5.83 4.70
CA MET A 33 -2.12 -4.69 4.94
C MET A 33 -2.72 -3.69 5.95
N LEU A 34 -4.02 -3.44 5.90
CA LEU A 34 -4.72 -2.56 6.85
C LEU A 34 -4.95 -3.22 8.21
N GLU A 35 -5.17 -4.54 8.25
CA GLU A 35 -5.28 -5.30 9.49
C GLU A 35 -3.96 -5.29 10.29
N ASP A 36 -2.83 -5.41 9.60
CA ASP A 36 -1.49 -5.36 10.19
C ASP A 36 -1.04 -3.94 10.59
N PHE A 37 -1.66 -2.90 10.04
CA PHE A 37 -1.32 -1.52 10.38
C PHE A 37 -1.80 -1.18 11.81
N PRO A 38 -0.96 -0.54 12.65
CA PRO A 38 -1.28 -0.31 14.07
C PRO A 38 -2.41 0.70 14.26
N ILE A 39 -2.58 1.65 13.34
CA ILE A 39 -3.64 2.66 13.40
C ILE A 39 -4.91 2.08 12.78
N LYS A 40 -6.02 2.15 13.52
CA LYS A 40 -7.33 1.70 13.03
C LYS A 40 -8.13 2.87 12.50
N PHE A 41 -8.65 2.69 11.28
CA PHE A 41 -9.44 3.69 10.57
C PHE A 41 -10.94 3.44 10.82
N ASN A 42 -11.70 4.50 11.09
CA ASN A 42 -13.15 4.45 11.17
C ASN A 42 -13.79 4.82 9.81
N LYS A 43 -15.12 4.76 9.71
CA LYS A 43 -15.83 5.11 8.46
C LYS A 43 -15.66 6.57 8.04
N ASP A 44 -15.29 7.43 8.99
CA ASP A 44 -15.09 8.87 8.80
C ASP A 44 -13.63 9.20 8.43
N SER A 45 -12.73 8.22 8.52
CA SER A 45 -11.32 8.30 8.12
C SER A 45 -11.20 8.22 6.60
N LYS A 46 -11.70 9.26 5.92
CA LYS A 46 -11.63 9.40 4.47
C LYS A 46 -10.70 10.55 4.10
N GLN A 47 -9.95 10.32 3.04
CA GLN A 47 -9.08 11.30 2.41
C GLN A 47 -9.46 11.38 0.95
N GLU A 48 -9.55 12.59 0.40
CA GLU A 48 -9.88 12.81 -1.00
C GLU A 48 -8.72 12.40 -1.90
N THR A 49 -7.49 12.58 -1.42
CA THR A 49 -6.28 12.22 -2.16
C THR A 49 -5.37 11.31 -1.33
N PRO A 50 -4.59 10.43 -1.97
CA PRO A 50 -3.63 9.58 -1.25
C PRO A 50 -2.47 10.35 -0.60
N ALA A 51 -2.34 11.66 -0.81
CA ALA A 51 -1.21 12.49 -0.37
C ALA A 51 -1.68 13.65 0.51
N GLY A 52 -0.87 14.00 1.53
CA GLY A 52 -1.00 15.29 2.20
C GLY A 52 -0.48 16.44 1.32
N ASN A 53 -0.83 17.68 1.68
CA ASN A 53 -0.35 18.88 0.97
C ASN A 53 1.17 19.07 1.09
N ASP A 54 1.78 18.49 2.12
CA ASP A 54 3.19 18.56 2.46
C ASP A 54 4.01 17.34 2.00
N LEU A 55 3.42 16.45 1.18
CA LEU A 55 4.09 15.22 0.71
C LEU A 55 5.45 15.51 0.04
N LEU A 56 5.57 16.63 -0.69
CA LEU A 56 6.79 17.00 -1.40
C LEU A 56 7.75 17.87 -0.57
N GLU A 57 7.32 18.32 0.61
CA GLU A 57 8.15 19.10 1.52
C GLU A 57 9.09 18.19 2.30
N ALA A 58 10.16 18.72 2.89
CA ALA A 58 11.03 17.95 3.75
C ALA A 58 10.24 17.39 4.96
N GLY A 59 10.57 16.17 5.39
CA GLY A 59 9.95 15.55 6.55
C GLY A 59 10.05 16.44 7.79
N LYS A 60 8.93 16.65 8.48
CA LYS A 60 8.81 17.47 9.69
C LYS A 60 8.63 16.58 10.91
N GLY A 61 8.99 17.12 12.07
CA GLY A 61 8.87 16.43 13.36
C GLY A 61 10.08 15.56 13.69
N LYS A 62 9.92 14.70 14.70
CA LYS A 62 10.98 13.81 15.15
C LYS A 62 11.11 12.59 14.24
N LEU A 63 12.27 11.96 14.23
CA LEU A 63 12.45 10.65 13.62
C LEU A 63 11.57 9.63 14.33
N LEU A 64 10.96 8.73 13.57
CA LEU A 64 10.22 7.60 14.12
C LEU A 64 11.14 6.72 14.97
N ASN A 65 10.61 6.16 16.05
CA ASN A 65 11.32 5.15 16.84
C ASN A 65 11.54 3.85 16.01
N ALA A 66 12.35 2.93 16.52
CA ALA A 66 12.72 1.72 15.76
C ALA A 66 11.51 0.86 15.36
N GLU A 67 10.51 0.76 16.24
CA GLU A 67 9.28 -0.01 16.00
C GLU A 67 8.44 0.61 14.87
N TYR A 68 8.13 1.90 14.97
CA TYR A 68 7.36 2.61 13.94
C TYR A 68 8.12 2.71 12.62
N ARG A 69 9.45 2.81 12.65
CA ARG A 69 10.26 2.77 11.42
C ARG A 69 10.14 1.43 10.71
N GLN A 70 10.12 0.32 11.45
CA GLN A 70 9.93 -1.02 10.87
C GLN A 70 8.52 -1.18 10.27
N ILE A 71 7.50 -0.65 10.96
CA ILE A 71 6.12 -0.64 10.48
C ILE A 71 6.00 0.21 9.21
N PHE A 72 6.59 1.40 9.21
CA PHE A 72 6.63 2.31 8.07
C PHE A 72 7.29 1.63 6.86
N HIS A 73 8.49 1.06 7.04
CA HIS A 73 9.21 0.34 5.99
C HIS A 73 8.37 -0.80 5.41
N THR A 74 7.74 -1.60 6.26
CA THR A 74 6.88 -2.71 5.84
C THR A 74 5.66 -2.21 5.06
N THR A 75 4.99 -1.16 5.55
CA THR A 75 3.80 -0.57 4.93
C THR A 75 4.13 0.02 3.57
N VAL A 76 5.21 0.79 3.46
CA VAL A 76 5.65 1.40 2.20
C VAL A 76 6.05 0.34 1.18
N ALA A 77 6.78 -0.71 1.58
CA ALA A 77 7.11 -1.83 0.70
C ALA A 77 5.86 -2.53 0.17
N ARG A 78 4.87 -2.77 1.05
CA ARG A 78 3.59 -3.38 0.64
C ARG A 78 2.78 -2.47 -0.27
N GLY A 79 2.75 -1.17 0.00
CA GLY A 79 2.15 -0.16 -0.86
C GLY A 79 2.82 -0.10 -2.24
N LEU A 80 4.14 -0.23 -2.30
CA LEU A 80 4.90 -0.21 -3.57
C LEU A 80 4.56 -1.43 -4.42
N TYR A 81 4.37 -2.59 -3.77
CA TYR A 81 3.95 -3.81 -4.44
C TYR A 81 2.56 -3.69 -5.08
N VAL A 82 1.58 -3.16 -4.35
CA VAL A 82 0.19 -2.99 -4.85
C VAL A 82 0.09 -1.88 -5.89
N SER A 83 0.80 -0.77 -5.68
CA SER A 83 0.69 0.39 -6.58
C SER A 83 1.14 0.09 -8.00
N LYS A 84 2.15 -0.78 -8.15
CA LYS A 84 2.62 -1.24 -9.47
C LYS A 84 1.72 -2.27 -10.16
N ARG A 85 0.61 -2.72 -9.53
CA ARG A 85 -0.21 -3.85 -9.99
C ARG A 85 -1.70 -3.57 -10.05
N ALA A 86 -2.27 -3.02 -8.98
CA ALA A 86 -3.72 -2.88 -8.83
C ALA A 86 -4.17 -1.48 -8.37
N ARG A 87 -3.26 -0.66 -7.81
CA ARG A 87 -3.58 0.69 -7.31
C ARG A 87 -2.59 1.74 -7.82
N LEU A 88 -2.54 1.92 -9.13
CA LEU A 88 -1.62 2.90 -9.73
C LEU A 88 -1.87 4.33 -9.22
N ASP A 89 -3.10 4.62 -8.78
CA ASP A 89 -3.52 5.90 -8.20
C ASP A 89 -2.72 6.32 -6.96
N ILE A 90 -2.23 5.38 -6.14
CA ILE A 90 -1.42 5.71 -4.94
C ILE A 90 0.09 5.73 -5.22
N HIS A 91 0.51 5.41 -6.45
CA HIS A 91 1.92 5.21 -6.79
C HIS A 91 2.80 6.45 -6.53
N PRO A 92 2.37 7.69 -6.87
CA PRO A 92 3.17 8.88 -6.60
C PRO A 92 3.49 9.05 -5.11
N THR A 93 2.47 8.95 -4.24
CA THR A 93 2.63 9.05 -2.79
C THR A 93 3.60 8.01 -2.25
N ILE A 94 3.36 6.73 -2.57
CA ILE A 94 4.18 5.64 -2.06
C ILE A 94 5.63 5.74 -2.53
N THR A 95 5.86 6.26 -3.74
CA THR A 95 7.23 6.45 -4.26
C THR A 95 7.99 7.48 -3.44
N ILE A 96 7.35 8.59 -3.07
CA ILE A 96 7.97 9.62 -2.23
C ILE A 96 8.26 9.07 -0.82
N LEU A 97 7.30 8.35 -0.22
CA LEU A 97 7.50 7.70 1.09
C LEU A 97 8.62 6.65 1.04
N ALA A 98 8.80 5.94 -0.08
CA ALA A 98 9.89 5.00 -0.26
C ALA A 98 11.28 5.65 -0.25
N LEU A 99 11.40 6.91 -0.70
CA LEU A 99 12.65 7.66 -0.63
C LEU A 99 13.03 8.03 0.80
N ARG A 100 12.07 8.06 1.73
CA ARG A 100 12.25 8.47 3.14
C ARG A 100 12.41 7.31 4.11
N VAL A 101 12.32 6.07 3.63
CA VAL A 101 12.29 4.87 4.46
C VAL A 101 13.50 4.68 5.39
N ARG A 102 14.63 5.31 5.05
CA ARG A 102 15.86 5.26 5.85
C ARG A 102 15.75 6.07 7.14
N GLU A 103 15.11 7.24 7.06
CA GLU A 103 15.01 8.22 8.16
C GLU A 103 13.61 8.87 8.17
N PRO A 104 12.53 8.08 8.35
CA PRO A 104 11.17 8.62 8.31
C PRO A 104 10.87 9.47 9.56
N THR A 105 10.09 10.52 9.36
CA THR A 105 9.68 11.46 10.43
C THR A 105 8.19 11.29 10.79
N GLU A 106 7.73 12.00 11.83
CA GLU A 106 6.32 11.98 12.27
C GLU A 106 5.32 12.51 11.22
N SER A 107 5.79 13.29 10.24
CA SER A 107 4.97 13.75 9.11
C SER A 107 4.84 12.73 7.97
N ASP A 108 5.63 11.65 7.97
CA ASP A 108 5.59 10.59 6.97
C ASP A 108 4.63 9.46 7.38
#